data_AF-A0A9P6EZT8-F1
#
_entry.id   AF-A0A9P6EZT8-F1
#
_cell.length_a   1.000
_cell.length_b   1.000
_cell.length_c   1.000
_cell.angle_alpha   90.00
_cell.angle_beta   90.00
_cell.angle_gamma   90.00
#
_symmetry.space_group_name_H-M   'P 1'
#
loop_
_entity.id
_entity.type
_entity.pdbx_description
1 polymer ?
#
loop_
_entity_poly.entity_id
_entity_poly.type
_entity_poly.pdbx_seq_one_letter_code
_entity_poly.pdbx_strand_id
1 'polypeptide(L)'
;MYVPYAGVTNQLISIWHGSLIAKALNRTLLIPNLSPNVHVEPSGGQQQQQQEPTTTKWSEFFDLDEYARRTGVKIEELDSFLERRGIVDQATVHPAVDAAITKVREEGRLKRRSLKMMMKKRSEDLAEPGNLRADREDKGAEQEGQQRQKKTKRAHKKRWIQFESLVQQSNPIVSKSSSSSAAAAAEAKAAGSQEPESNQPFTAPTVITSTKKTTVRPIRFPTVQKCFSEAGYGTDRRIDMTGRRFMQRYNIDPTLTPTPFLDPLRDNSSIWSRWRMDKVIERYQQPQYAQEEILCLGHVYRLLPGGNNRVWTEFGQYFRYTERVQDFVDQILEELLPKDQDHDQEQKQKHKVQPFVGLHLRRGDFYRHCLGITSPADPNGWNRCYPSTDHIISLLDSPPTASTTSTTTSTKKLPVLVLTNEHDPKELAKADSQNWIRVDHAKLGTLEKFGRYGPILMDGALLARASLLVGVEYSTYFRTASKRAETWYRGQTLFVT
;
A
#
# COMPACT_ATOMS: atom_id res chain seq x y z
N MET A 1 -7.91 -7.87 -3.06
CA MET A 1 -6.99 -7.25 -2.07
C MET A 1 -5.58 -7.29 -2.63
N TYR A 2 -4.77 -6.26 -2.38
CA TYR A 2 -3.32 -6.36 -2.61
C TYR A 2 -2.58 -6.39 -1.26
N VAL A 3 -1.42 -7.04 -1.24
CA VAL A 3 -0.53 -7.02 -0.07
C VAL A 3 0.33 -5.76 -0.16
N PRO A 4 0.28 -4.85 0.84
CA PRO A 4 1.07 -3.64 0.81
C PRO A 4 2.55 -4.01 0.87
N TYR A 5 3.33 -3.39 -0.01
CA TYR A 5 4.76 -3.65 -0.13
C TYR A 5 5.50 -2.32 -0.32
N ALA A 6 6.61 -2.17 0.42
CA ALA A 6 7.48 -1.00 0.39
C ALA A 6 6.77 0.32 0.76
N GLY A 7 7.32 1.45 0.30
CA GLY A 7 6.88 2.79 0.68
C GLY A 7 5.48 3.18 0.25
N VAL A 8 4.97 4.25 0.85
CA VAL A 8 3.63 4.82 0.61
C VAL A 8 3.35 5.00 -0.88
N THR A 9 4.32 5.47 -1.67
CA THR A 9 4.15 5.62 -3.12
C THR A 9 3.94 4.29 -3.85
N ASN A 10 4.64 3.23 -3.46
CA ASN A 10 4.43 1.91 -4.06
C ASN A 10 3.07 1.33 -3.67
N GLN A 11 2.60 1.60 -2.45
CA GLN A 11 1.25 1.24 -2.03
C GLN A 11 0.20 2.02 -2.84
N LEU A 12 0.40 3.33 -3.04
CA LEU A 12 -0.44 4.17 -3.88
C LEU A 12 -0.51 3.69 -5.33
N ILE A 13 0.64 3.37 -5.95
CA ILE A 13 0.69 2.78 -7.30
C ILE A 13 -0.03 1.42 -7.32
N SER A 14 0.11 0.62 -6.25
CA SER A 14 -0.63 -0.65 -6.11
C SER A 14 -2.14 -0.45 -6.08
N ILE A 15 -2.66 0.65 -5.50
CA ILE A 15 -4.09 0.99 -5.56
C ILE A 15 -4.51 1.24 -7.01
N TRP A 16 -3.76 2.04 -7.75
CA TRP A 16 -4.12 2.37 -9.14
C TRP A 16 -4.07 1.14 -10.04
N HIS A 17 -3.00 0.35 -9.92
CA HIS A 17 -2.82 -0.90 -10.65
C HIS A 17 -3.91 -1.92 -10.26
N GLY A 18 -4.17 -2.06 -8.96
CA GLY A 18 -5.23 -2.89 -8.42
C GLY A 18 -6.62 -2.45 -8.87
N SER A 19 -6.83 -1.15 -9.09
CA SER A 19 -8.10 -0.61 -9.60
C SER A 19 -8.35 -1.03 -11.05
N LEU A 20 -7.31 -1.01 -11.89
CA LEU A 20 -7.39 -1.54 -13.26
C LEU A 20 -7.77 -3.02 -13.26
N ILE A 21 -7.12 -3.84 -12.43
CA ILE A 21 -7.44 -5.27 -12.29
C ILE A 21 -8.88 -5.45 -11.78
N ALA A 22 -9.23 -4.78 -10.68
CA ALA A 22 -10.54 -4.92 -10.04
C ALA A 22 -11.67 -4.52 -10.99
N LYS A 23 -11.52 -3.42 -11.72
CA LYS A 23 -12.49 -2.98 -12.74
C LYS A 23 -12.62 -4.02 -13.87
N ALA A 24 -11.51 -4.53 -14.39
CA ALA A 24 -11.53 -5.53 -15.47
C ALA A 24 -12.12 -6.88 -15.04
N LEU A 25 -12.02 -7.22 -13.76
CA LEU A 25 -12.62 -8.43 -13.16
C LEU A 25 -14.03 -8.20 -12.60
N ASN A 26 -14.58 -6.99 -12.68
CA ASN A 26 -15.83 -6.57 -12.02
C ASN A 26 -15.86 -6.95 -10.52
N ARG A 27 -14.76 -6.69 -9.81
CA ARG A 27 -14.58 -6.98 -8.38
C ARG A 27 -14.41 -5.70 -7.57
N THR A 28 -14.69 -5.80 -6.27
CA THR A 28 -14.34 -4.75 -5.31
C THR A 28 -12.85 -4.80 -4.98
N LEU A 29 -12.16 -3.67 -5.13
CA LEU A 29 -10.80 -3.49 -4.67
C LEU A 29 -10.80 -3.27 -3.15
N LEU A 30 -10.32 -4.26 -2.41
CA LEU A 30 -9.99 -4.10 -0.99
C LEU A 30 -8.61 -3.45 -0.85
N ILE A 31 -8.55 -2.25 -0.29
CA ILE A 31 -7.30 -1.53 -0.01
C ILE A 31 -6.89 -1.70 1.46
N PRO A 32 -5.69 -2.22 1.75
CA PRO A 32 -5.17 -2.27 3.11
C PRO A 32 -4.86 -0.86 3.62
N ASN A 33 -4.86 -0.66 4.94
CA ASN A 33 -4.39 0.58 5.55
C ASN A 33 -2.95 0.90 5.13
N LEU A 34 -2.56 2.16 5.32
CA LEU A 34 -1.18 2.58 5.15
C LEU A 34 -0.27 1.75 6.06
N SER A 35 0.64 1.00 5.44
CA SER A 35 1.56 0.12 6.13
C SER A 35 2.92 0.79 6.31
N PRO A 36 3.57 0.66 7.49
CA PRO A 36 4.84 1.34 7.73
C PRO A 36 5.90 0.76 6.82
N ASN A 37 6.64 1.64 6.16
CA ASN A 37 7.79 1.25 5.36
C ASN A 37 8.96 0.94 6.29
N VAL A 38 9.81 -0.02 5.91
CA VAL A 38 11.09 -0.29 6.61
C VAL A 38 11.99 0.94 6.68
N HIS A 39 11.78 1.91 5.80
CA HIS A 39 12.56 3.16 5.74
C HIS A 39 12.11 4.22 6.75
N VAL A 40 11.00 4.05 7.45
CA VAL A 40 10.62 4.96 8.54
C VAL A 40 11.18 4.37 9.83
N GLU A 41 12.47 4.60 10.08
CA GLU A 41 13.02 4.34 11.42
C GLU A 41 12.24 5.20 12.42
N PRO A 42 11.73 4.63 13.52
CA PRO A 42 11.12 5.44 14.56
C PRO A 42 12.23 6.35 15.11
N SER A 43 12.17 7.63 14.76
CA SER A 43 13.13 8.65 15.21
C SER A 43 13.01 8.93 16.72
N GLY A 44 12.01 8.35 17.39
CA GLY A 44 11.89 8.33 18.84
C GLY A 44 12.61 7.13 19.46
N GLY A 45 13.34 7.36 20.55
CA GLY A 45 14.04 6.33 21.32
C GLY A 45 13.17 5.10 21.63
N GLN A 46 13.81 3.98 21.99
CA GLN A 46 13.23 2.63 22.11
C GLN A 46 11.86 2.52 22.83
N GLN A 47 11.47 3.50 23.66
CA GLN A 47 10.19 3.53 24.36
C GLN A 47 8.97 3.85 23.45
N GLN A 48 9.12 4.55 22.33
CA GLN A 48 7.99 4.81 21.42
C GLN A 48 7.64 3.63 20.50
N GLN A 49 8.37 2.51 20.59
CA GLN A 49 8.09 1.32 19.78
C GLN A 49 6.92 0.46 20.29
N GLN A 50 6.42 0.69 21.51
CA GLN A 50 5.45 -0.22 22.13
C GLN A 50 3.97 0.06 21.80
N GLN A 51 3.61 1.27 21.40
CA GLN A 51 2.27 1.52 20.87
C GLN A 51 2.34 1.43 19.36
N GLU A 52 1.87 0.30 18.80
CA GLU A 52 1.61 0.25 17.36
C GLU A 52 0.65 1.41 17.04
N PRO A 53 1.06 2.39 16.22
CA PRO A 53 0.21 3.52 15.91
C PRO A 53 -1.09 3.00 15.31
N THR A 54 -2.20 3.65 15.69
CA THR A 54 -3.51 3.46 15.09
C THR A 54 -3.38 3.35 13.58
N THR A 55 -4.04 2.36 12.98
CA THR A 55 -4.00 2.17 11.54
C THR A 55 -4.49 3.41 10.83
N THR A 56 -3.65 3.98 9.99
CA THR A 56 -4.02 5.17 9.22
C THR A 56 -4.72 4.75 7.94
N LYS A 57 -5.95 5.24 7.77
CA LYS A 57 -6.77 4.94 6.60
C LYS A 57 -6.36 5.80 5.40
N TRP A 58 -6.61 5.31 4.19
CA TRP A 58 -6.42 6.10 2.96
C TRP A 58 -7.47 7.20 2.85
N SER A 59 -8.69 6.95 3.34
CA SER A 59 -9.79 7.91 3.37
C SER A 59 -9.50 9.16 4.20
N GLU A 60 -8.54 9.12 5.12
CA GLU A 60 -8.08 10.30 5.86
C GLU A 60 -7.34 11.31 4.97
N PHE A 61 -6.73 10.83 3.88
CA PHE A 61 -5.90 11.65 2.99
C PHE A 61 -6.47 11.83 1.59
N PHE A 62 -7.24 10.85 1.10
CA PHE A 62 -7.74 10.82 -0.26
C PHE A 62 -9.26 10.66 -0.30
N ASP A 63 -9.90 11.38 -1.22
CA ASP A 63 -11.34 11.29 -1.46
C ASP A 63 -11.65 10.01 -2.25
N LEU A 64 -11.87 8.91 -1.51
CA LEU A 64 -12.12 7.60 -2.10
C LEU A 64 -13.51 7.50 -2.76
N ASP A 65 -14.48 8.30 -2.30
CA ASP A 65 -15.84 8.30 -2.85
C ASP A 65 -15.86 8.97 -4.22
N GLU A 66 -15.24 10.15 -4.34
CA GLU A 66 -15.07 10.82 -5.63
C GLU A 66 -14.23 9.96 -6.59
N TYR A 67 -13.17 9.33 -6.07
CA TYR A 67 -12.35 8.39 -6.85
C TYR A 67 -13.17 7.21 -7.40
N ALA A 68 -13.96 6.55 -6.56
CA ALA A 68 -14.84 5.45 -6.96
C ALA A 68 -15.84 5.89 -8.02
N ARG A 69 -16.48 7.04 -7.80
CA ARG A 69 -17.46 7.63 -8.71
C ARG A 69 -16.88 7.96 -10.09
N ARG A 70 -15.69 8.57 -10.14
CA ARG A 70 -15.03 8.97 -11.40
C ARG A 70 -14.49 7.79 -12.19
N THR A 71 -13.97 6.78 -11.51
CA THR A 71 -13.30 5.65 -12.16
C THR A 71 -14.25 4.47 -12.43
N GLY A 72 -15.39 4.41 -11.74
CA GLY A 72 -16.31 3.28 -11.75
C GLY A 72 -15.76 2.04 -11.02
N VAL A 73 -14.64 2.17 -10.30
CA VAL A 73 -14.10 1.06 -9.49
C VAL A 73 -14.88 0.97 -8.17
N LYS A 74 -15.28 -0.24 -7.81
CA LYS A 74 -15.78 -0.52 -6.45
C LYS A 74 -14.55 -0.61 -5.55
N ILE A 75 -14.44 0.26 -4.56
CA ILE A 75 -13.30 0.29 -3.64
C ILE A 75 -13.80 0.27 -2.21
N GLU A 76 -13.07 -0.41 -1.34
CA GLU A 76 -13.36 -0.45 0.08
C GLU A 76 -12.08 -0.62 0.89
N GLU A 77 -11.98 0.07 2.02
CA GLU A 77 -10.88 -0.12 2.96
C GLU A 77 -11.02 -1.46 3.69
N LEU A 78 -9.90 -2.17 3.84
CA LEU A 78 -9.88 -3.52 4.40
C LEU A 78 -10.48 -3.57 5.81
N ASP A 79 -10.16 -2.61 6.68
CA ASP A 79 -10.71 -2.57 8.04
C ASP A 79 -12.23 -2.42 8.03
N SER A 80 -12.77 -1.53 7.20
CA SER A 80 -14.22 -1.35 7.04
C SER A 80 -14.88 -2.63 6.52
N PHE A 81 -14.26 -3.31 5.55
CA PHE A 81 -14.73 -4.59 5.03
C PHE A 81 -14.77 -5.69 6.11
N LEU A 82 -13.72 -5.74 6.93
CA LEU A 82 -13.61 -6.71 8.01
C LEU A 82 -14.62 -6.40 9.13
N GLU A 83 -14.75 -5.14 9.53
CA GLU A 83 -15.69 -4.68 10.55
C GLU A 83 -17.15 -5.01 10.18
N ARG A 84 -17.57 -4.74 8.93
CA ARG A 84 -18.92 -5.09 8.44
C ARG A 84 -19.22 -6.59 8.50
N ARG A 85 -18.18 -7.44 8.52
CA ARG A 85 -18.29 -8.89 8.65
C ARG A 85 -18.10 -9.38 10.08
N GLY A 86 -18.01 -8.48 11.05
CA GLY A 86 -17.72 -8.80 12.45
C GLY A 86 -16.32 -9.37 12.66
N ILE A 87 -15.40 -9.08 11.74
CA ILE A 87 -13.99 -9.48 11.82
C ILE A 87 -13.23 -8.31 12.44
N VAL A 88 -12.98 -8.39 13.75
CA VAL A 88 -12.38 -7.30 14.54
C VAL A 88 -10.90 -7.57 14.77
N ASP A 89 -10.04 -6.65 14.35
CA ASP A 89 -8.58 -6.80 14.46
C ASP A 89 -8.10 -7.23 15.85
N GLN A 90 -7.20 -8.22 15.91
CA GLN A 90 -6.61 -8.72 17.16
C GLN A 90 -5.96 -7.62 18.00
N ALA A 91 -5.38 -6.59 17.37
CA ALA A 91 -4.79 -5.47 18.11
C ALA A 91 -5.84 -4.63 18.87
N THR A 92 -7.09 -4.65 18.42
CA THR A 92 -8.22 -3.97 19.09
C THR A 92 -8.95 -4.89 20.08
N VAL A 93 -8.58 -6.17 20.13
CA VAL A 93 -9.13 -7.12 21.10
C VAL A 93 -8.56 -6.76 22.47
N HIS A 94 -9.45 -6.44 23.41
CA HIS A 94 -9.09 -6.10 24.78
C HIS A 94 -8.09 -7.12 25.37
N PRO A 95 -7.04 -6.71 26.11
CA PRO A 95 -5.99 -7.61 26.60
C PRO A 95 -6.51 -8.84 27.35
N ALA A 96 -7.62 -8.71 28.07
CA ALA A 96 -8.28 -9.83 28.75
C ALA A 96 -8.80 -10.92 27.78
N VAL A 97 -9.30 -10.52 26.61
CA VAL A 97 -9.77 -11.45 25.58
C VAL A 97 -8.58 -12.08 24.86
N ASP A 98 -7.50 -11.33 24.61
CA ASP A 98 -6.28 -11.89 24.04
C ASP A 98 -5.59 -12.88 25.00
N ALA A 99 -5.58 -12.58 26.30
CA ALA A 99 -5.14 -13.50 27.35
C ALA A 99 -5.99 -14.79 27.37
N ALA A 100 -7.31 -14.67 27.20
CA ALA A 100 -8.20 -15.84 27.10
C ALA A 100 -7.93 -16.68 25.85
N ILE A 101 -7.71 -16.04 24.68
CA ILE A 101 -7.35 -16.72 23.44
C ILE A 101 -6.00 -17.44 23.60
N THR A 102 -5.02 -16.78 24.20
CA THR A 102 -3.68 -17.34 24.45
C THR A 102 -3.77 -18.54 25.36
N LYS A 103 -4.54 -18.47 26.46
CA LYS A 103 -4.79 -19.58 27.37
C LYS A 103 -5.38 -20.80 26.64
N VAL A 104 -6.40 -20.61 25.82
CA VAL A 104 -6.99 -21.71 25.01
C VAL A 104 -5.97 -22.32 24.05
N ARG A 105 -5.09 -21.50 23.45
CA ARG A 105 -4.02 -21.95 22.56
C ARG A 105 -2.98 -22.81 23.29
N GLU A 106 -2.58 -22.39 24.49
CA GLU A 106 -1.63 -23.11 25.33
C GLU A 106 -2.20 -24.44 25.84
N GLU A 107 -3.45 -24.44 26.30
CA GLU A 107 -4.17 -25.68 26.68
C GLU A 107 -4.26 -26.66 25.50
N GLY A 108 -4.53 -26.15 24.29
CA GLY A 108 -4.51 -26.94 23.07
C GLY A 108 -3.12 -27.51 22.73
N ARG A 109 -2.04 -26.76 22.96
CA ARG A 109 -0.65 -27.23 22.78
C ARG A 109 -0.27 -28.29 23.81
N LEU A 110 -0.63 -28.09 25.08
CA LEU A 110 -0.43 -29.05 26.17
C LEU A 110 -1.13 -30.38 25.87
N LYS A 111 -2.41 -30.34 25.45
CA LYS A 111 -3.15 -31.54 25.03
C LYS A 111 -2.46 -32.29 23.89
N ARG A 112 -1.97 -31.57 22.87
CA ARG A 112 -1.21 -32.19 21.75
C ARG A 112 0.13 -32.78 22.19
N ARG A 113 0.85 -32.14 23.12
CA ARG A 113 2.09 -32.67 23.70
C ARG A 113 1.83 -33.93 24.51
N SER A 114 0.81 -33.92 25.37
CA SER A 114 0.38 -35.09 26.14
C SER A 114 0.01 -36.26 25.23
N LEU A 115 -0.77 -36.00 24.16
CA LEU A 115 -1.15 -37.03 23.19
C LEU A 115 0.08 -37.61 22.47
N LYS A 116 1.04 -36.76 22.07
CA LYS A 116 2.31 -37.21 21.48
C LYS A 116 3.13 -38.07 22.44
N MET A 117 3.21 -37.70 23.72
CA MET A 117 3.92 -38.51 24.72
C MET A 117 3.23 -39.84 24.97
N MET A 118 1.89 -39.87 25.05
CA MET A 118 1.13 -41.13 25.16
C MET A 118 1.34 -42.04 23.94
N MET A 119 1.35 -41.49 22.72
CA MET A 119 1.62 -42.27 21.51
C MET A 119 3.07 -42.78 21.45
N LYS A 120 4.03 -41.96 21.90
CA LYS A 120 5.44 -42.38 21.99
C LYS A 120 5.62 -43.51 23.01
N LYS A 121 5.07 -43.36 24.21
CA LYS A 121 5.11 -44.38 25.26
C LYS A 121 4.47 -45.69 24.80
N ARG A 122 3.30 -45.62 24.16
CA ARG A 122 2.65 -46.81 23.58
C ARG A 122 3.49 -47.48 22.48
N SER A 123 4.27 -46.71 21.71
CA SER A 123 5.19 -47.27 20.72
C SER A 123 6.42 -47.92 21.35
N GLU A 124 6.88 -47.41 22.50
CA GLU A 124 7.99 -47.98 23.27
C GLU A 124 7.52 -49.25 24.01
N ASP A 125 6.32 -49.26 24.58
CA ASP A 125 5.72 -50.42 25.25
C ASP A 125 5.38 -51.57 24.27
N LEU A 126 5.21 -51.27 22.97
CA LEU A 126 4.98 -52.25 21.90
C LEU A 126 6.27 -52.72 21.22
N ALA A 127 7.42 -52.10 21.53
CA ALA A 127 8.72 -52.58 21.07
C ALA A 127 9.17 -53.70 22.01
N GLU A 128 8.87 -54.95 21.65
CA GLU A 128 9.33 -56.11 22.43
C GLU A 128 10.87 -56.10 22.60
N PRO A 129 11.39 -56.45 23.78
CA PRO A 129 12.82 -56.60 24.01
C PRO A 129 13.28 -57.93 23.38
N GLY A 130 13.51 -57.92 22.08
CA GLY A 130 13.89 -59.12 21.30
C GLY A 130 15.21 -58.95 20.55
N ASN A 131 16.17 -59.79 20.91
CA ASN A 131 17.44 -60.09 20.23
C ASN A 131 18.62 -59.12 20.40
N LEU A 132 19.30 -59.28 21.54
CA LEU A 132 20.76 -59.29 21.59
C LEU A 132 21.26 -60.53 20.83
N ARG A 133 21.85 -60.36 19.63
CA ARG A 133 22.80 -61.35 19.10
C ARG A 133 23.72 -60.78 18.03
N ALA A 134 25.00 -61.05 18.29
CA ALA A 134 26.13 -61.22 17.37
C ALA A 134 26.80 -59.95 16.82
N ASP A 135 27.89 -59.61 17.50
CA ASP A 135 29.12 -59.08 16.94
C ASP A 135 29.51 -59.76 15.62
N ARG A 136 29.94 -58.95 14.65
CA ARG A 136 31.08 -59.33 13.81
C ARG A 136 31.74 -58.11 13.18
N GLU A 137 33.03 -58.00 13.48
CA GLU A 137 34.02 -57.17 12.80
C GLU A 137 34.01 -57.47 11.30
N ASP A 138 34.16 -56.44 10.46
CA ASP A 138 35.10 -56.55 9.34
C ASP A 138 35.61 -55.18 8.86
N LYS A 139 36.91 -55.14 8.60
CA LYS A 139 37.68 -54.02 8.05
C LYS A 139 37.93 -54.30 6.56
N GLY A 140 37.93 -53.26 5.73
CA GLY A 140 38.45 -53.29 4.34
C GLY A 140 37.54 -52.50 3.41
N ALA A 141 37.95 -51.33 2.90
CA ALA A 141 38.93 -51.07 1.84
C ALA A 141 38.21 -50.82 0.49
N GLU A 142 38.58 -49.68 -0.12
CA GLU A 142 38.60 -49.37 -1.57
C GLU A 142 37.27 -49.41 -2.35
N GLN A 143 36.77 -48.24 -2.75
CA GLN A 143 37.06 -47.50 -3.99
C GLN A 143 36.22 -47.93 -5.19
N GLU A 144 35.67 -46.89 -5.83
CA GLU A 144 35.07 -46.80 -7.16
C GLU A 144 33.69 -47.43 -7.42
N GLY A 145 32.88 -46.67 -8.17
CA GLY A 145 31.74 -47.22 -8.92
C GLY A 145 30.37 -46.64 -8.60
N GLN A 146 30.10 -45.50 -9.20
CA GLN A 146 28.79 -44.96 -9.57
C GLN A 146 27.58 -45.91 -9.48
N GLN A 147 26.50 -45.47 -8.80
CA GLN A 147 25.11 -45.40 -9.30
C GLN A 147 24.08 -45.52 -8.15
N ARG A 148 23.03 -44.70 -8.27
CA ARG A 148 21.70 -44.83 -7.62
C ARG A 148 21.60 -44.59 -6.10
N GLN A 149 21.28 -43.35 -5.76
CA GLN A 149 20.29 -43.05 -4.70
C GLN A 149 19.16 -42.23 -5.37
N LYS A 150 17.95 -42.75 -5.62
CA LYS A 150 16.90 -43.13 -4.65
C LYS A 150 16.86 -42.17 -3.44
N LYS A 151 16.14 -41.06 -3.58
CA LYS A 151 15.40 -40.47 -2.45
C LYS A 151 13.90 -40.68 -2.65
N THR A 152 13.49 -41.82 -2.10
CA THR A 152 12.23 -42.10 -1.43
C THR A 152 11.18 -40.97 -1.44
N LYS A 153 10.18 -41.14 -2.30
CA LYS A 153 8.86 -40.52 -2.15
C LYS A 153 8.25 -40.95 -0.81
N ARG A 154 8.22 -40.07 0.18
CA ARG A 154 7.28 -40.21 1.32
C ARG A 154 5.90 -39.82 0.81
N ALA A 155 5.14 -40.82 0.36
CA ALA A 155 3.71 -40.69 0.13
C ALA A 155 2.99 -40.56 1.48
N HIS A 156 2.65 -39.33 1.88
CA HIS A 156 1.64 -39.13 2.90
C HIS A 156 0.27 -39.47 2.30
N LYS A 157 -0.22 -40.69 2.57
CA LYS A 157 -1.64 -41.03 2.48
C LYS A 157 -2.40 -40.11 3.44
N LYS A 158 -3.01 -39.04 2.94
CA LYS A 158 -4.07 -38.34 3.66
C LYS A 158 -5.34 -39.16 3.47
N ARG A 159 -5.76 -39.84 4.55
CA ARG A 159 -7.14 -40.32 4.72
C ARG A 159 -8.04 -39.09 4.68
N TRP A 160 -8.94 -39.03 3.71
CA TRP A 160 -10.12 -38.19 3.79
C TRP A 160 -11.22 -39.04 4.44
N ILE A 161 -11.83 -38.52 5.49
CA ILE A 161 -13.11 -39.01 5.98
C ILE A 161 -14.15 -38.10 5.33
N GLN A 162 -14.95 -38.72 4.46
CA GLN A 162 -16.12 -38.14 3.81
C GLN A 162 -17.27 -38.21 4.81
N PHE A 163 -17.90 -37.07 5.11
CA PHE A 163 -19.26 -37.06 5.65
C PHE A 163 -20.16 -36.59 4.52
N GLU A 164 -21.03 -37.48 4.07
CA GLU A 164 -22.06 -37.21 3.08
C GLU A 164 -23.43 -37.25 3.76
N SER A 165 -24.35 -36.50 3.16
CA SER A 165 -25.81 -36.61 3.29
C SER A 165 -26.38 -35.99 4.59
N LEU A 166 -27.52 -35.31 4.64
CA LEU A 166 -28.66 -35.14 3.73
C LEU A 166 -29.47 -33.94 4.28
N VAL A 167 -29.95 -33.04 3.42
CA VAL A 167 -31.39 -32.72 3.26
C VAL A 167 -31.57 -32.11 1.87
N GLN A 168 -32.30 -32.85 1.05
CA GLN A 168 -32.91 -32.41 -0.20
C GLN A 168 -34.26 -31.73 0.05
N GLN A 169 -34.73 -31.09 -1.01
CA GLN A 169 -36.12 -30.78 -1.41
C GLN A 169 -36.54 -29.33 -1.15
N SER A 170 -37.18 -28.59 -2.06
CA SER A 170 -37.40 -28.69 -3.51
C SER A 170 -38.27 -27.48 -3.92
N ASN A 171 -37.91 -26.77 -5.00
CA ASN A 171 -38.73 -26.23 -6.13
C ASN A 171 -40.01 -25.36 -5.89
N PRO A 172 -40.60 -24.70 -6.93
CA PRO A 172 -40.02 -24.05 -8.13
C PRO A 172 -40.64 -22.66 -8.51
N ILE A 173 -39.95 -21.99 -9.44
CA ILE A 173 -40.40 -21.21 -10.63
C ILE A 173 -41.68 -20.36 -10.54
N VAL A 174 -41.57 -19.04 -10.78
CA VAL A 174 -42.39 -18.29 -11.77
C VAL A 174 -41.56 -17.16 -12.41
N SER A 175 -41.58 -17.15 -13.74
CA SER A 175 -41.07 -16.13 -14.65
C SER A 175 -42.04 -14.94 -14.79
N LYS A 176 -41.52 -13.73 -15.06
CA LYS A 176 -42.00 -12.90 -16.19
C LYS A 176 -41.12 -11.67 -16.40
N SER A 177 -40.73 -11.54 -17.66
CA SER A 177 -40.24 -10.34 -18.34
C SER A 177 -41.28 -9.22 -18.37
N SER A 178 -40.85 -7.97 -18.36
CA SER A 178 -41.18 -7.02 -19.43
C SER A 178 -40.38 -5.72 -19.31
N SER A 179 -39.93 -5.30 -20.48
CA SER A 179 -39.33 -4.02 -20.84
C SER A 179 -40.40 -2.93 -21.02
N SER A 180 -40.09 -1.68 -20.64
CA SER A 180 -40.41 -0.50 -21.45
C SER A 180 -39.74 0.79 -20.93
N SER A 181 -38.85 1.31 -21.78
CA SER A 181 -38.65 2.70 -22.22
C SER A 181 -39.31 3.91 -21.54
N ALA A 182 -38.46 4.95 -21.43
CA ALA A 182 -38.65 6.34 -21.88
C ALA A 182 -39.28 7.41 -20.94
N ALA A 183 -38.40 8.35 -20.56
CA ALA A 183 -38.50 9.80 -20.70
C ALA A 183 -39.80 10.53 -20.31
N ALA A 184 -39.70 11.46 -19.36
CA ALA A 184 -40.09 12.86 -19.56
C ALA A 184 -39.51 13.75 -18.45
N ALA A 185 -39.07 14.92 -18.86
CA ALA A 185 -38.63 16.03 -18.04
C ALA A 185 -39.83 16.88 -17.56
N ALA A 186 -39.53 17.72 -16.57
CA ALA A 186 -40.05 19.07 -16.35
C ALA A 186 -40.90 19.31 -15.08
N GLU A 187 -40.65 20.53 -14.58
CA GLU A 187 -41.42 21.39 -13.68
C GLU A 187 -41.14 21.37 -12.17
N ALA A 188 -40.38 22.41 -11.81
CA ALA A 188 -40.35 23.06 -10.52
C ALA A 188 -41.70 23.70 -10.16
N LYS A 189 -42.09 23.61 -8.89
CA LYS A 189 -42.76 24.70 -8.16
C LYS A 189 -42.76 24.46 -6.64
N ALA A 190 -42.13 25.42 -5.95
CA ALA A 190 -42.43 26.00 -4.64
C ALA A 190 -43.16 25.15 -3.57
N ALA A 191 -42.44 24.85 -2.49
CA ALA A 191 -42.94 24.81 -1.11
C ALA A 191 -41.73 25.17 -0.22
N GLY A 192 -41.72 26.29 0.49
CA GLY A 192 -42.43 26.44 1.75
C GLY A 192 -41.49 26.09 2.90
N SER A 193 -40.56 27.00 3.22
CA SER A 193 -39.65 26.88 4.35
C SER A 193 -40.41 27.05 5.67
N GLN A 194 -40.64 25.95 6.38
CA GLN A 194 -40.99 25.95 7.79
C GLN A 194 -39.74 25.65 8.61
N GLU A 195 -39.34 26.61 9.44
CA GLU A 195 -38.43 26.39 10.56
C GLU A 195 -39.07 25.43 11.56
N PRO A 196 -38.30 24.51 12.17
CA PRO A 196 -38.68 23.92 13.43
C PRO A 196 -37.83 24.53 14.56
N GLU A 197 -38.46 25.39 15.36
CA GLU A 197 -38.09 25.54 16.77
C GLU A 197 -38.38 24.21 17.48
N SER A 198 -37.35 23.60 18.09
CA SER A 198 -37.54 22.57 19.10
C SER A 198 -36.31 22.50 20.01
N ASN A 199 -36.31 23.37 21.02
CA ASN A 199 -35.52 23.17 22.24
C ASN A 199 -36.09 21.97 23.01
N GLN A 200 -35.38 20.84 22.99
CA GLN A 200 -35.54 19.79 23.99
C GLN A 200 -34.19 19.45 24.64
N PRO A 201 -34.15 19.27 25.97
CA PRO A 201 -32.93 18.95 26.70
C PRO A 201 -32.46 17.51 26.41
N PHE A 202 -31.16 17.37 26.23
CA PHE A 202 -30.45 16.10 26.04
C PHE A 202 -30.58 15.22 27.29
N THR A 203 -31.42 14.18 27.25
CA THR A 203 -31.37 13.09 28.21
C THR A 203 -30.20 12.15 27.86
N ALA A 204 -29.29 11.95 28.82
CA ALA A 204 -28.16 11.03 28.65
C ALA A 204 -28.65 9.60 28.36
N PRO A 205 -28.00 8.85 27.46
CA PRO A 205 -28.41 7.49 27.14
C PRO A 205 -28.19 6.56 28.34
N THR A 206 -29.26 5.92 28.78
CA THR A 206 -29.25 4.83 29.75
C THR A 206 -28.39 3.68 29.22
N VAL A 207 -27.26 3.41 29.87
CA VAL A 207 -26.38 2.28 29.58
C VAL A 207 -27.11 0.99 29.96
N ILE A 208 -27.68 0.30 28.98
CA ILE A 208 -28.21 -1.06 29.17
C ILE A 208 -27.02 -2.01 29.14
N THR A 209 -26.54 -2.42 30.32
CA THR A 209 -25.54 -3.48 30.47
C THR A 209 -26.15 -4.85 30.17
N SER A 210 -26.27 -5.20 28.89
CA SER A 210 -26.56 -6.56 28.45
C SER A 210 -25.31 -7.43 28.63
N THR A 211 -25.28 -8.26 29.68
CA THR A 211 -24.24 -9.26 29.96
C THR A 211 -24.33 -10.49 29.05
N LYS A 212 -24.51 -10.29 27.74
CA LYS A 212 -24.33 -11.40 26.78
C LYS A 212 -22.83 -11.64 26.64
N LYS A 213 -22.38 -12.83 27.05
CA LYS A 213 -21.02 -13.33 26.79
C LYS A 213 -20.78 -13.39 25.28
N THR A 214 -20.28 -12.32 24.71
CA THR A 214 -19.79 -12.30 23.33
C THR A 214 -18.60 -13.24 23.25
N THR A 215 -18.82 -14.42 22.68
CA THR A 215 -17.76 -15.40 22.50
C THR A 215 -16.87 -14.91 21.37
N VAL A 216 -15.80 -14.19 21.69
CA VAL A 216 -14.82 -13.73 20.71
C VAL A 216 -14.05 -14.94 20.20
N ARG A 217 -14.41 -15.41 19.00
CA ARG A 217 -13.65 -16.46 18.32
C ARG A 217 -12.43 -15.82 17.67
N PRO A 218 -11.21 -16.37 17.87
CA PRO A 218 -10.02 -15.86 17.19
C PRO A 218 -10.24 -15.94 15.67
N ILE A 219 -10.07 -14.78 15.02
CA ILE A 219 -10.31 -14.59 13.60
C ILE A 219 -9.55 -15.64 12.80
N ARG A 220 -10.28 -16.35 11.96
CA ARG A 220 -9.71 -17.01 10.81
C ARG A 220 -10.56 -16.56 9.64
N PHE A 221 -9.93 -16.06 8.58
CA PHE A 221 -10.56 -16.25 7.27
C PHE A 221 -10.97 -17.73 7.21
N PRO A 222 -12.26 -18.03 6.94
CA PRO A 222 -12.81 -19.38 7.11
C PRO A 222 -12.01 -20.45 6.33
N THR A 223 -11.29 -20.00 5.32
CA THR A 223 -10.21 -20.70 4.63
C THR A 223 -8.97 -19.81 4.57
N VAL A 224 -7.79 -20.42 4.76
CA VAL A 224 -6.50 -19.76 4.51
C VAL A 224 -6.50 -19.27 3.07
N GLN A 225 -6.57 -17.95 2.88
CA GLN A 225 -6.54 -17.37 1.54
C GLN A 225 -5.14 -17.47 0.99
N LYS A 226 -5.01 -18.09 -0.18
CA LYS A 226 -3.75 -18.14 -0.90
C LYS A 226 -3.54 -16.76 -1.52
N CYS A 227 -2.49 -16.08 -1.07
CA CYS A 227 -2.00 -14.91 -1.76
C CYS A 227 -0.99 -15.33 -2.82
N PHE A 228 -1.08 -14.70 -3.99
CA PHE A 228 -0.16 -14.95 -5.09
C PHE A 228 0.90 -13.85 -5.09
N SER A 229 2.19 -14.22 -5.17
CA SER A 229 3.23 -13.24 -5.51
C SER A 229 3.35 -13.24 -7.02
N GLU A 230 3.00 -12.13 -7.65
CA GLU A 230 3.33 -11.96 -9.05
C GLU A 230 4.83 -11.69 -9.12
N ALA A 231 5.37 -10.57 -8.62
CA ALA A 231 6.79 -10.23 -8.81
C ALA A 231 7.78 -11.22 -8.18
N GLY A 232 8.42 -12.03 -9.02
CA GLY A 232 9.42 -13.03 -8.68
C GLY A 232 10.76 -12.40 -8.32
N TYR A 233 10.89 -11.84 -7.12
CA TYR A 233 12.17 -12.02 -6.45
C TYR A 233 12.29 -13.51 -6.18
N GLY A 234 13.16 -14.18 -6.94
CA GLY A 234 13.63 -15.51 -6.59
C GLY A 234 14.00 -15.49 -5.13
N THR A 235 13.26 -16.25 -4.33
CA THR A 235 13.61 -17.04 -3.12
C THR A 235 14.60 -16.51 -2.06
N ASP A 236 15.34 -15.42 -2.28
CA ASP A 236 16.49 -14.99 -1.49
C ASP A 236 16.28 -13.65 -0.79
N ARG A 237 15.36 -12.82 -1.29
CA ARG A 237 14.88 -11.65 -0.54
C ARG A 237 13.54 -11.98 0.12
N ARG A 238 13.62 -12.31 1.40
CA ARG A 238 12.50 -12.47 2.33
C ARG A 238 11.47 -11.38 2.02
N ILE A 239 10.18 -11.75 1.95
CA ILE A 239 9.06 -10.80 1.94
C ILE A 239 9.40 -9.70 2.92
N ASP A 240 9.41 -8.45 2.43
CA ASP A 240 9.71 -7.29 3.25
C ASP A 240 8.91 -7.37 4.56
N MET A 241 9.52 -6.94 5.67
CA MET A 241 8.94 -6.99 7.01
C MET A 241 7.54 -6.40 7.03
N THR A 242 7.31 -5.37 6.22
CA THR A 242 6.03 -4.73 5.92
C THR A 242 4.93 -5.74 5.53
N GLY A 243 5.16 -6.51 4.46
CA GLY A 243 4.19 -7.49 3.96
C GLY A 243 4.00 -8.66 4.93
N ARG A 244 5.06 -9.06 5.63
CA ARG A 244 4.98 -10.13 6.64
C ARG A 244 4.11 -9.74 7.84
N ARG A 245 4.32 -8.55 8.40
CA ARG A 245 3.50 -8.06 9.52
C ARG A 245 2.04 -7.89 9.10
N PHE A 246 1.80 -7.35 7.90
CA PHE A 246 0.46 -7.29 7.32
C PHE A 246 -0.19 -8.67 7.27
N MET A 247 0.47 -9.66 6.64
CA MET A 247 -0.08 -11.01 6.54
C MET A 247 -0.30 -11.66 7.90
N GLN A 248 0.59 -11.43 8.86
CA GLN A 248 0.43 -11.91 10.24
C GLN A 248 -0.80 -11.30 10.92
N ARG A 249 -0.98 -9.97 10.81
CA ARG A 249 -2.13 -9.24 11.39
C ARG A 249 -3.46 -9.80 10.89
N TYR A 250 -3.53 -10.12 9.61
CA TYR A 250 -4.75 -10.65 8.98
C TYR A 250 -4.80 -12.19 8.90
N ASN A 251 -3.85 -12.89 9.54
CA ASN A 251 -3.73 -14.36 9.48
C ASN A 251 -3.79 -14.93 8.05
N ILE A 252 -3.15 -14.21 7.12
CA ILE A 252 -2.94 -14.60 5.73
C ILE A 252 -1.74 -15.54 5.67
N ASP A 253 -1.78 -16.58 4.83
CA ASP A 253 -0.63 -17.46 4.64
C ASP A 253 0.56 -16.66 4.11
N PRO A 254 1.68 -16.60 4.85
CA PRO A 254 2.86 -15.90 4.36
C PRO A 254 3.52 -16.62 3.18
N THR A 255 3.14 -17.88 2.90
CA THR A 255 3.57 -18.60 1.72
C THR A 255 2.83 -18.05 0.50
N LEU A 256 3.38 -16.98 -0.06
CA LEU A 256 2.95 -16.52 -1.37
C LEU A 256 3.24 -17.64 -2.36
N THR A 257 2.18 -18.17 -2.98
CA THR A 257 2.36 -19.15 -4.05
C THR A 257 2.87 -18.39 -5.27
N PRO A 258 4.08 -18.69 -5.78
CA PRO A 258 4.52 -18.11 -7.04
C PRO A 258 3.48 -18.44 -8.09
N THR A 259 3.13 -17.49 -8.95
CA THR A 259 2.14 -17.79 -9.97
C THR A 259 2.69 -18.84 -10.94
N PRO A 260 2.02 -20.02 -11.07
CA PRO A 260 2.57 -21.20 -11.74
C PRO A 260 2.80 -21.08 -13.25
N PHE A 261 2.51 -19.93 -13.87
CA PHE A 261 2.64 -19.72 -15.32
C PHE A 261 3.74 -18.73 -15.71
N LEU A 262 4.49 -18.18 -14.76
CA LEU A 262 5.76 -17.51 -15.07
C LEU A 262 6.89 -18.54 -15.06
N ASP A 263 6.74 -19.61 -15.85
CA ASP A 263 7.79 -20.61 -16.03
C ASP A 263 9.00 -19.88 -16.66
N PRO A 264 10.10 -19.73 -15.91
CA PRO A 264 11.26 -18.99 -16.40
C PRO A 264 11.87 -19.59 -17.66
N LEU A 265 11.56 -20.85 -17.95
CA LEU A 265 12.13 -21.64 -19.03
C LEU A 265 11.29 -21.62 -20.30
N ARG A 266 9.97 -21.36 -20.22
CA ARG A 266 9.08 -21.36 -21.39
C ARG A 266 8.87 -19.98 -22.00
N ASP A 267 8.92 -18.93 -21.19
CA ASP A 267 8.76 -17.57 -21.69
C ASP A 267 10.14 -16.91 -21.84
N ASN A 268 10.82 -17.21 -22.95
CA ASN A 268 12.16 -16.72 -23.28
C ASN A 268 12.21 -15.21 -23.57
N SER A 269 11.07 -14.52 -23.48
CA SER A 269 11.00 -13.07 -23.59
C SER A 269 11.50 -12.42 -22.30
N SER A 270 12.07 -11.21 -22.39
CA SER A 270 12.76 -10.52 -21.28
C SER A 270 11.97 -10.61 -19.97
N ILE A 271 12.64 -10.61 -18.82
CA ILE A 271 11.99 -10.66 -17.48
C ILE A 271 10.80 -9.69 -17.34
N TRP A 272 10.79 -8.60 -18.11
CA TRP A 272 9.75 -7.57 -18.17
C TRP A 272 8.44 -8.01 -18.83
N SER A 273 8.48 -8.87 -19.85
CA SER A 273 7.30 -9.43 -20.54
C SER A 273 6.36 -10.19 -19.60
N ARG A 274 6.92 -10.77 -18.54
CA ARG A 274 6.24 -11.62 -17.55
C ARG A 274 5.37 -10.82 -16.58
N TRP A 275 5.55 -9.51 -16.51
CA TRP A 275 4.90 -8.66 -15.53
C TRP A 275 3.73 -7.87 -16.10
N ARG A 276 3.07 -8.31 -17.16
CA ARG A 276 2.00 -7.51 -17.78
C ARG A 276 0.65 -7.70 -17.10
N MET A 277 -0.05 -6.59 -16.89
CA MET A 277 -1.35 -6.53 -16.21
C MET A 277 -2.46 -7.31 -16.94
N ASP A 278 -2.43 -7.30 -18.27
CA ASP A 278 -3.37 -8.02 -19.12
C ASP A 278 -3.32 -9.54 -18.88
N LYS A 279 -2.11 -10.09 -18.68
CA LYS A 279 -1.93 -11.51 -18.32
C LYS A 279 -2.44 -11.86 -16.94
N VAL A 280 -2.30 -10.95 -15.98
CA VAL A 280 -2.91 -11.09 -14.65
C VAL A 280 -4.44 -11.10 -14.77
N ILE A 281 -5.02 -10.17 -15.54
CA ILE A 281 -6.47 -10.09 -15.76
C ILE A 281 -6.99 -11.35 -16.46
N GLU A 282 -6.40 -11.75 -17.59
CA GLU A 282 -6.77 -12.94 -18.38
C GLU A 282 -6.81 -14.20 -17.49
N ARG A 283 -5.84 -14.34 -16.60
CA ARG A 283 -5.78 -15.46 -15.65
C ARG A 283 -6.96 -15.45 -14.68
N TYR A 284 -7.20 -14.34 -14.00
CA TYR A 284 -8.22 -14.27 -12.95
C TYR A 284 -9.65 -14.12 -13.49
N GLN A 285 -9.81 -13.96 -14.80
CA GLN A 285 -11.09 -14.15 -15.50
C GLN A 285 -11.49 -15.62 -15.65
N GLN A 286 -10.56 -16.57 -15.46
CA GLN A 286 -10.86 -17.99 -15.64
C GLN A 286 -11.87 -18.50 -14.58
N PRO A 287 -12.82 -19.40 -14.95
CA PRO A 287 -13.93 -19.78 -14.08
C PRO A 287 -13.54 -20.33 -12.70
N GLN A 288 -12.39 -20.98 -12.58
CA GLN A 288 -11.92 -21.52 -11.30
C GLN A 288 -11.62 -20.44 -10.25
N TYR A 289 -11.32 -19.20 -10.67
CA TYR A 289 -11.09 -18.08 -9.77
C TYR A 289 -12.38 -17.29 -9.50
N ALA A 290 -13.44 -17.48 -10.30
CA ALA A 290 -14.72 -16.81 -10.09
C ALA A 290 -15.34 -17.14 -8.73
N GLN A 291 -15.07 -18.34 -8.21
CA GLN A 291 -15.55 -18.82 -6.90
C GLN A 291 -14.73 -18.30 -5.71
N GLU A 292 -13.56 -17.70 -5.95
CA GLU A 292 -12.75 -17.13 -4.87
C GLU A 292 -13.40 -15.84 -4.36
N GLU A 293 -13.77 -15.85 -3.09
CA GLU A 293 -14.38 -14.69 -2.43
C GLU A 293 -13.43 -13.48 -2.41
N ILE A 294 -12.14 -13.72 -2.17
CA ILE A 294 -11.12 -12.69 -2.17
C ILE A 294 -9.91 -13.19 -2.96
N LEU A 295 -9.54 -12.41 -3.96
CA LEU A 295 -8.28 -12.55 -4.66
C LEU A 295 -7.22 -11.69 -3.97
N CYS A 296 -6.08 -12.28 -3.64
CA CYS A 296 -4.98 -11.61 -2.96
C CYS A 296 -3.72 -11.56 -3.84
N LEU A 297 -3.27 -10.35 -4.19
CA LEU A 297 -2.15 -10.10 -5.10
C LEU A 297 -1.00 -9.38 -4.40
N GLY A 298 0.21 -9.93 -4.45
CA GLY A 298 1.44 -9.27 -3.99
C GLY A 298 2.13 -8.48 -5.10
N HIS A 299 2.86 -7.42 -4.71
CA HIS A 299 3.73 -6.62 -5.61
C HIS A 299 3.03 -6.00 -6.83
N VAL A 300 1.75 -5.63 -6.68
CA VAL A 300 0.91 -5.10 -7.78
C VAL A 300 1.51 -3.85 -8.44
N TYR A 301 2.23 -3.00 -7.70
CA TYR A 301 2.92 -1.83 -8.25
C TYR A 301 3.98 -2.14 -9.32
N ARG A 302 4.49 -3.37 -9.39
CA ARG A 302 5.48 -3.80 -10.40
C ARG A 302 4.87 -4.27 -11.70
N LEU A 303 3.55 -4.48 -11.73
CA LEU A 303 2.87 -4.91 -12.94
C LEU A 303 2.89 -3.79 -13.99
N LEU A 304 3.32 -4.13 -15.19
CA LEU A 304 3.32 -3.24 -16.35
C LEU A 304 1.89 -3.11 -16.85
N PRO A 305 1.30 -1.90 -16.82
CA PRO A 305 -0.12 -1.70 -17.12
C PRO A 305 -0.52 -1.90 -18.59
N GLY A 306 0.45 -2.03 -19.49
CA GLY A 306 0.24 -2.00 -20.94
C GLY A 306 -0.06 -0.59 -21.44
N GLY A 307 0.69 -0.12 -22.44
CA GLY A 307 0.59 1.24 -22.96
C GLY A 307 1.22 2.30 -22.05
N ASN A 308 1.59 3.44 -22.64
CA ASN A 308 2.14 4.56 -21.89
C ASN A 308 1.04 5.19 -21.03
N ASN A 309 1.30 5.28 -19.72
CA ASN A 309 0.50 6.05 -18.76
C ASN A 309 -0.96 5.61 -18.52
N ARG A 310 -1.42 4.47 -19.06
CA ARG A 310 -2.81 3.99 -18.97
C ARG A 310 -3.41 4.09 -17.56
N VAL A 311 -2.72 3.52 -16.57
CA VAL A 311 -3.23 3.50 -15.19
C VAL A 311 -3.34 4.89 -14.57
N TRP A 312 -2.46 5.82 -14.95
CA TRP A 312 -2.58 7.20 -14.47
C TRP A 312 -3.83 7.87 -15.05
N THR A 313 -4.02 7.79 -16.36
CA THR A 313 -5.14 8.41 -17.07
C THR A 313 -6.48 7.80 -16.64
N GLU A 314 -6.55 6.48 -16.43
CA GLU A 314 -7.81 5.86 -16.03
C GLU A 314 -8.10 5.99 -14.53
N PHE A 315 -7.06 6.05 -13.68
CA PHE A 315 -7.21 5.96 -12.23
C PHE A 315 -6.43 7.04 -11.49
N GLY A 316 -5.11 7.07 -11.62
CA GLY A 316 -4.24 7.91 -10.77
C GLY A 316 -4.62 9.40 -10.74
N GLN A 317 -5.05 9.98 -11.86
CA GLN A 317 -5.45 11.40 -11.93
C GLN A 317 -6.71 11.74 -11.11
N TYR A 318 -7.52 10.75 -10.76
CA TYR A 318 -8.75 10.91 -9.96
C TYR A 318 -8.54 10.66 -8.47
N PHE A 319 -7.36 10.16 -8.06
CA PHE A 319 -7.05 9.85 -6.66
C PHE A 319 -6.62 11.12 -5.91
N ARG A 320 -7.58 12.03 -5.72
CA ARG A 320 -7.42 13.40 -5.18
C ARG A 320 -7.32 13.39 -3.66
N TYR A 321 -6.60 14.37 -3.11
CA TYR A 321 -6.57 14.58 -1.66
C TYR A 321 -7.93 15.05 -1.14
N THR A 322 -8.25 14.74 0.12
CA THR A 322 -9.42 15.28 0.81
C THR A 322 -9.33 16.80 1.01
N GLU A 323 -10.47 17.45 1.21
CA GLU A 323 -10.56 18.89 1.53
C GLU A 323 -9.68 19.24 2.74
N ARG A 324 -9.76 18.45 3.82
CA ARG A 324 -8.91 18.60 5.01
C ARG A 324 -7.41 18.69 4.69
N VAL A 325 -6.91 17.86 3.76
CA VAL A 325 -5.51 17.90 3.34
C VAL A 325 -5.23 19.13 2.49
N GLN A 326 -6.14 19.48 1.58
CA GLN A 326 -6.00 20.66 0.73
C GLN A 326 -5.95 21.95 1.57
N ASP A 327 -6.88 22.12 2.51
CA ASP A 327 -6.95 23.29 3.40
C ASP A 327 -5.68 23.44 4.24
N PHE A 328 -5.15 22.32 4.74
CA PHE A 328 -3.91 22.35 5.52
C PHE A 328 -2.71 22.73 4.66
N VAL A 329 -2.67 22.25 3.41
CA VAL A 329 -1.64 22.63 2.45
C VAL A 329 -1.76 24.10 2.04
N ASP A 330 -2.99 24.61 1.89
CA ASP A 330 -3.26 26.03 1.67
C ASP A 330 -2.69 26.88 2.82
N GLN A 331 -2.98 26.50 4.07
CA GLN A 331 -2.43 27.18 5.25
C GLN A 331 -0.89 27.19 5.26
N ILE A 332 -0.24 26.07 4.95
CA ILE A 332 1.22 25.99 4.88
C ILE A 332 1.76 26.95 3.81
N LEU A 333 1.13 26.97 2.63
CA LEU A 333 1.60 27.81 1.53
C LEU A 333 1.38 29.31 1.82
N GLU A 334 0.27 29.68 2.47
CA GLU A 334 0.00 31.05 2.92
C GLU A 334 0.96 31.52 4.02
N GLU A 335 1.40 30.61 4.89
CA GLU A 335 2.35 30.90 5.97
C GLU A 335 3.78 31.03 5.46
N LEU A 336 4.20 30.11 4.59
CA LEU A 336 5.60 29.97 4.18
C LEU A 336 5.99 30.83 2.97
N LEU A 337 5.07 31.09 2.03
CA LEU A 337 5.40 31.85 0.83
C LEU A 337 5.33 33.36 1.06
N PRO A 338 6.23 34.15 0.44
CA PRO A 338 6.19 35.61 0.53
C PRO A 338 4.85 36.18 0.03
N LYS A 339 4.28 37.13 0.77
CA LYS A 339 3.08 37.85 0.31
C LYS A 339 3.51 38.90 -0.71
N ASP A 340 2.90 38.90 -1.89
CA ASP A 340 3.14 39.95 -2.87
C ASP A 340 2.51 41.25 -2.38
N GLN A 341 3.33 42.25 -2.06
CA GLN A 341 2.85 43.54 -1.56
C GLN A 341 2.26 44.41 -2.67
N ASP A 342 2.61 44.13 -3.92
CA ASP A 342 2.31 44.98 -5.08
C ASP A 342 1.01 44.58 -5.82
N HIS A 343 0.38 43.47 -5.45
CA HIS A 343 -0.91 43.10 -6.05
C HIS A 343 -2.04 43.85 -5.34
N ASP A 344 -2.46 44.95 -5.98
CA ASP A 344 -3.57 45.82 -5.61
C ASP A 344 -4.78 45.09 -5.00
N GLN A 345 -5.39 45.72 -3.99
CA GLN A 345 -6.45 45.21 -3.14
C GLN A 345 -7.70 44.67 -3.87
N GLU A 346 -7.81 44.89 -5.18
CA GLU A 346 -8.93 44.48 -6.02
C GLU A 346 -8.94 42.97 -6.38
N GLN A 347 -7.81 42.25 -6.25
CA GLN A 347 -7.78 40.79 -6.44
C GLN A 347 -7.96 39.97 -5.14
N LYS A 348 -8.48 40.57 -4.07
CA LYS A 348 -8.80 39.89 -2.80
C LYS A 348 -9.83 38.76 -2.89
N GLN A 349 -10.47 38.51 -4.04
CA GLN A 349 -11.63 37.62 -4.12
C GLN A 349 -11.35 36.15 -4.48
N LYS A 350 -10.09 35.72 -4.67
CA LYS A 350 -9.76 34.29 -4.70
C LYS A 350 -8.36 34.10 -4.14
N HIS A 351 -8.25 33.37 -3.04
CA HIS A 351 -7.00 32.88 -2.43
C HIS A 351 -6.19 32.10 -3.48
N LYS A 352 -5.48 32.81 -4.35
CA LYS A 352 -4.62 32.21 -5.36
C LYS A 352 -3.23 32.21 -4.77
N VAL A 353 -2.80 31.03 -4.33
CA VAL A 353 -1.43 30.80 -3.87
C VAL A 353 -0.44 31.35 -4.92
N GLN A 354 0.56 32.10 -4.45
CA GLN A 354 1.60 32.66 -5.31
C GLN A 354 2.32 31.52 -6.06
N PRO A 355 2.68 31.69 -7.36
CA PRO A 355 3.52 30.75 -8.05
C PRO A 355 4.84 30.50 -7.31
N PHE A 356 5.26 29.24 -7.21
CA PHE A 356 6.48 28.84 -6.53
C PHE A 356 7.15 27.64 -7.21
N VAL A 357 8.43 27.45 -6.94
CA VAL A 357 9.18 26.26 -7.33
C VAL A 357 9.12 25.24 -6.19
N GLY A 358 8.58 24.05 -6.45
CA GLY A 358 8.66 22.93 -5.51
C GLY A 358 9.90 22.11 -5.80
N LEU A 359 10.81 21.98 -4.83
CA LEU A 359 12.03 21.19 -4.95
C LEU A 359 11.94 19.93 -4.08
N HIS A 360 11.97 18.77 -4.70
CA HIS A 360 12.07 17.49 -4.00
C HIS A 360 13.52 17.00 -3.97
N LEU A 361 14.19 17.24 -2.85
CA LEU A 361 15.58 16.88 -2.63
C LEU A 361 15.66 15.52 -1.92
N ARG A 362 15.66 14.43 -2.70
CA ARG A 362 15.71 13.04 -2.20
C ARG A 362 17.15 12.61 -1.93
N ARG A 363 17.58 12.68 -0.68
CA ARG A 363 18.96 12.34 -0.26
C ARG A 363 18.99 11.20 0.75
N GLY A 364 19.07 11.46 2.06
CA GLY A 364 18.92 10.49 3.16
C GLY A 364 19.23 9.01 2.83
N ASP A 365 18.25 8.12 3.04
CA ASP A 365 18.38 6.68 2.75
C ASP A 365 18.52 6.33 1.27
N PHE A 366 18.26 7.28 0.38
CA PHE A 366 18.26 7.10 -1.08
C PHE A 366 19.66 6.89 -1.65
N TYR A 367 20.71 7.38 -0.98
CA TYR A 367 22.10 7.13 -1.36
C TYR A 367 22.36 5.64 -1.65
N ARG A 368 21.89 4.77 -0.74
CA ARG A 368 22.06 3.30 -0.86
C ARG A 368 21.29 2.72 -2.04
N HIS A 369 20.18 3.34 -2.44
CA HIS A 369 19.43 2.94 -3.62
C HIS A 369 20.17 3.29 -4.91
N CYS A 370 20.89 4.41 -4.92
CA CYS A 370 21.67 4.86 -6.07
C CYS A 370 23.01 4.11 -6.23
N LEU A 371 23.49 3.42 -5.18
CA LEU A 371 24.67 2.56 -5.27
C LEU A 371 24.45 1.46 -6.33
N GLY A 372 25.29 1.47 -7.37
CA GLY A 372 25.24 0.48 -8.45
C GLY A 372 24.29 0.82 -9.61
N ILE A 373 23.69 2.02 -9.63
CA ILE A 373 22.96 2.51 -10.81
C ILE A 373 23.94 2.92 -11.92
N THR A 374 25.12 3.40 -11.56
CA THR A 374 26.19 3.64 -12.54
C THR A 374 26.56 2.34 -13.22
N SER A 375 26.45 2.33 -14.54
CA SER A 375 26.85 1.20 -15.38
C SER A 375 27.65 1.70 -16.58
N PRO A 376 28.39 0.84 -17.30
CA PRO A 376 29.03 1.24 -18.54
C PRO A 376 28.03 1.81 -19.58
N ALA A 377 26.77 1.38 -19.54
CA ALA A 377 25.70 1.89 -20.41
C ALA A 377 25.10 3.22 -19.94
N ASP A 378 25.37 3.62 -18.69
CA ASP A 378 24.88 4.84 -18.08
C ASP A 378 25.91 5.39 -17.06
N PRO A 379 27.00 6.01 -17.56
CA PRO A 379 28.05 6.54 -16.69
C PRO A 379 27.56 7.70 -15.81
N ASN A 380 26.48 8.39 -16.22
CA ASN A 380 25.90 9.51 -15.49
C ASN A 380 24.76 9.09 -14.55
N GLY A 381 24.44 7.78 -14.46
CA GLY A 381 23.33 7.28 -13.63
C GLY A 381 23.41 7.71 -12.17
N TRP A 382 24.63 7.91 -11.65
CA TRP A 382 24.84 8.49 -10.32
C TRP A 382 24.25 9.90 -10.20
N ASN A 383 24.57 10.82 -11.11
CA ASN A 383 24.12 12.21 -11.03
C ASN A 383 22.60 12.32 -11.24
N ARG A 384 22.02 11.41 -12.04
CA ARG A 384 20.56 11.31 -12.25
C ARG A 384 19.81 10.77 -11.06
N CYS A 385 20.41 9.84 -10.33
CA CYS A 385 19.81 9.26 -9.14
C CYS A 385 20.08 10.07 -7.87
N TYR A 386 21.28 10.65 -7.74
CA TYR A 386 21.76 11.30 -6.54
C TYR A 386 22.49 12.62 -6.86
N PRO A 387 21.79 13.60 -7.46
CA PRO A 387 22.39 14.88 -7.82
C PRO A 387 22.93 15.62 -6.58
N SER A 388 24.04 16.35 -6.75
CA SER A 388 24.53 17.25 -5.71
C SER A 388 23.59 18.46 -5.57
N THR A 389 23.50 19.01 -4.36
CA THR A 389 22.72 20.23 -4.12
C THR A 389 23.26 21.38 -4.98
N ASP A 390 24.58 21.47 -5.16
CA ASP A 390 25.24 22.48 -5.99
C ASP A 390 24.83 22.38 -7.48
N HIS A 391 24.66 21.15 -7.99
CA HIS A 391 24.17 20.94 -9.36
C HIS A 391 22.73 21.43 -9.52
N ILE A 392 21.86 21.19 -8.53
CA ILE A 392 20.48 21.68 -8.53
C ILE A 392 20.44 23.22 -8.45
N ILE A 393 21.29 23.83 -7.63
CA ILE A 393 21.43 25.29 -7.54
C ILE A 393 21.79 25.85 -8.92
N SER A 394 22.83 25.30 -9.55
CA SER A 394 23.24 25.70 -10.89
C SER A 394 22.13 25.54 -11.91
N LEU A 395 21.29 24.49 -11.81
CA LEU A 395 20.16 24.26 -12.70
C LEU A 395 19.05 25.31 -12.52
N LEU A 396 18.76 25.72 -11.28
CA LEU A 396 17.75 26.72 -10.96
C LEU A 396 18.21 28.16 -11.22
N ASP A 397 19.52 28.42 -11.17
CA ASP A 397 20.11 29.73 -11.47
C ASP A 397 20.40 29.93 -12.96
N SER A 398 20.46 28.83 -13.72
CA SER A 398 20.63 28.91 -15.17
C SER A 398 19.39 29.59 -15.77
N PRO A 399 19.56 30.61 -16.62
CA PRO A 399 18.43 31.21 -17.33
C PRO A 399 17.71 30.09 -18.11
N PRO A 400 16.37 30.04 -18.12
CA PRO A 400 15.63 28.96 -18.77
C PRO A 400 16.09 28.87 -20.23
N THR A 401 16.90 27.85 -20.52
CA THR A 401 17.45 27.61 -21.85
C THR A 401 16.32 27.13 -22.73
N ALA A 402 15.74 28.06 -23.48
CA ALA A 402 14.83 27.85 -24.60
C ALA A 402 13.45 27.25 -24.27
N SER A 403 12.43 28.11 -24.20
CA SER A 403 11.20 28.02 -25.01
C SER A 403 10.03 28.78 -24.38
N THR A 404 10.13 30.11 -24.27
CA THR A 404 8.95 30.97 -24.37
C THR A 404 9.38 32.40 -24.70
N THR A 405 8.90 32.90 -25.81
CA THR A 405 9.15 34.18 -26.49
C THR A 405 8.69 35.42 -25.71
N SER A 406 8.54 35.36 -24.39
CA SER A 406 8.12 36.50 -23.58
C SER A 406 9.33 37.39 -23.27
N THR A 407 9.65 38.24 -24.22
CA THR A 407 10.61 39.33 -24.06
C THR A 407 10.10 40.31 -23.01
N THR A 408 11.03 40.85 -22.21
CA THR A 408 10.87 42.07 -21.40
C THR A 408 9.89 42.01 -20.22
N THR A 409 10.35 41.44 -19.10
CA THR A 409 10.20 42.02 -17.75
C THR A 409 11.23 41.35 -16.83
N SER A 410 11.75 42.09 -15.85
CA SER A 410 12.58 41.53 -14.79
C SER A 410 11.84 40.34 -14.16
N THR A 411 12.27 39.11 -14.45
CA THR A 411 11.62 37.91 -13.90
C THR A 411 12.03 37.79 -12.44
N LYS A 412 11.20 38.35 -11.55
CA LYS A 412 11.25 38.11 -10.10
C LYS A 412 11.44 36.61 -9.89
N LYS A 413 12.54 36.21 -9.23
CA LYS A 413 12.84 34.80 -8.94
C LYS A 413 11.70 34.25 -8.09
N LEU A 414 11.10 33.15 -8.52
CA LEU A 414 10.04 32.48 -7.77
C LEU A 414 10.60 31.95 -6.43
N PRO A 415 9.82 31.99 -5.34
CA PRO A 415 10.22 31.35 -4.09
C PRO A 415 10.40 29.83 -4.31
N VAL A 416 11.42 29.25 -3.69
CA VAL A 416 11.71 27.82 -3.77
C VAL A 416 11.33 27.16 -2.45
N LEU A 417 10.36 26.25 -2.50
CA LEU A 417 9.93 25.43 -1.36
C LEU A 417 10.61 24.06 -1.44
N VAL A 418 11.38 23.70 -0.42
CA VAL A 418 12.22 22.50 -0.40
C VAL A 418 11.63 21.45 0.52
N LEU A 419 11.43 20.26 -0.04
CA LEU A 419 10.90 19.08 0.63
C LEU A 419 11.96 17.97 0.54
N THR A 420 12.51 17.61 1.69
CA THR A 420 13.69 16.76 1.77
C THR A 420 13.65 15.82 2.96
N ASN A 421 14.28 14.66 2.80
CA ASN A 421 14.62 13.74 3.89
C ASN A 421 16.12 13.76 4.25
N GLU A 422 16.83 14.82 3.85
CA GLU A 422 18.21 15.06 4.24
C GLU A 422 18.30 15.48 5.71
N HIS A 423 19.30 14.96 6.41
CA HIS A 423 19.58 15.26 7.81
C HIS A 423 21.00 15.82 8.01
N ASP A 424 21.89 15.72 7.01
CA ASP A 424 23.22 16.31 7.10
C ASP A 424 23.12 17.85 7.13
N PRO A 425 23.52 18.52 8.23
CA PRO A 425 23.47 19.97 8.34
C PRO A 425 24.29 20.67 7.25
N LYS A 426 25.36 20.06 6.74
CA LYS A 426 26.19 20.65 5.67
C LYS A 426 25.43 20.73 4.35
N GLU A 427 24.66 19.70 4.02
CA GLU A 427 23.83 19.71 2.81
C GLU A 427 22.62 20.62 2.97
N LEU A 428 22.00 20.66 4.16
CA LEU A 428 20.90 21.58 4.44
C LEU A 428 21.35 23.06 4.39
N ALA A 429 22.56 23.37 4.86
CA ALA A 429 23.13 24.71 4.80
C ALA A 429 23.30 25.23 3.36
N LYS A 430 23.50 24.35 2.38
CA LYS A 430 23.55 24.74 0.97
C LYS A 430 22.21 25.29 0.49
N ALA A 431 21.10 24.63 0.84
CA ALA A 431 19.75 25.13 0.53
C ALA A 431 19.45 26.43 1.28
N ASP A 432 19.83 26.52 2.56
CA ASP A 432 19.63 27.71 3.38
C ASP A 432 20.39 28.92 2.82
N SER A 433 21.59 28.72 2.27
CA SER A 433 22.38 29.81 1.65
C SER A 433 21.74 30.41 0.40
N GLN A 434 20.76 29.72 -0.21
CA GLN A 434 20.00 30.19 -1.36
C GLN A 434 18.70 30.92 -0.98
N ASN A 435 18.45 31.12 0.33
CA ASN A 435 17.17 31.59 0.86
C ASN A 435 15.99 30.70 0.43
N TRP A 436 16.22 29.40 0.26
CA TRP A 436 15.14 28.45 -0.01
C TRP A 436 14.36 28.13 1.26
N ILE A 437 13.05 27.95 1.12
CA ILE A 437 12.14 27.73 2.23
C ILE A 437 12.04 26.23 2.47
N ARG A 438 12.60 25.72 3.57
CA ARG A 438 12.47 24.30 3.93
C ARG A 438 11.19 24.04 4.71
N VAL A 439 10.47 22.99 4.35
CA VAL A 439 9.28 22.53 5.09
C VAL A 439 9.74 21.83 6.38
N ASP A 440 9.31 22.36 7.52
CA ASP A 440 9.61 21.80 8.85
C ASP A 440 8.35 21.15 9.45
N HIS A 441 8.23 19.84 9.24
CA HIS A 441 7.08 19.06 9.71
C HIS A 441 6.91 19.05 11.24
N ALA A 442 7.99 19.21 11.99
CA ALA A 442 7.93 19.28 13.45
C ALA A 442 7.26 20.58 13.90
N LYS A 443 7.63 21.72 13.28
CA LYS A 443 6.96 23.01 13.56
C LYS A 443 5.51 23.03 13.11
N LEU A 444 5.21 22.42 11.97
CA LEU A 444 3.85 22.35 11.41
C LEU A 444 2.92 21.40 12.17
N GLY A 445 3.48 20.53 13.02
CA GLY A 445 2.76 19.51 13.78
C GLY A 445 2.08 18.48 12.88
N THR A 446 2.71 18.12 11.75
CA THR A 446 2.07 17.25 10.75
C THR A 446 1.91 15.81 11.23
N LEU A 447 2.82 15.35 12.08
CA LEU A 447 2.76 14.03 12.72
C LEU A 447 1.56 13.93 13.67
N GLU A 448 1.33 14.97 14.47
CA GLU A 448 0.24 15.01 15.45
C GLU A 448 -1.12 15.15 14.76
N LYS A 449 -1.18 15.96 13.71
CA LYS A 449 -2.43 16.23 12.96
C LYS A 449 -2.85 15.08 12.05
N PHE A 450 -1.91 14.44 11.37
CA PHE A 450 -2.18 13.47 10.30
C PHE A 450 -1.53 12.10 10.55
N GLY A 451 -0.97 11.87 11.73
CA GLY A 451 -0.30 10.63 12.06
C GLY A 451 1.01 10.41 11.30
N ARG A 452 1.54 9.20 11.41
CA ARG A 452 2.89 8.84 10.93
C ARG A 452 3.13 9.08 9.44
N TYR A 453 2.08 9.02 8.62
CA TYR A 453 2.17 9.25 7.18
C TYR A 453 1.89 10.70 6.78
N GLY A 454 1.49 11.54 7.73
CA GLY A 454 1.25 12.96 7.55
C GLY A 454 2.38 13.64 6.78
N PRO A 455 3.62 13.66 7.31
CA PRO A 455 4.74 14.37 6.66
C PRO A 455 4.92 14.06 5.17
N ILE A 456 5.05 12.77 4.83
CA ILE A 456 5.31 12.35 3.44
C ILE A 456 4.11 12.59 2.51
N LEU A 457 2.88 12.53 3.02
CA LEU A 457 1.68 12.80 2.23
C LEU A 457 1.46 14.31 2.05
N MET A 458 1.76 15.12 3.05
CA MET A 458 1.71 16.58 2.96
C MET A 458 2.76 17.10 1.98
N ASP A 459 3.98 16.56 2.03
CA ASP A 459 5.01 16.88 1.04
C ASP A 459 4.52 16.61 -0.40
N GLY A 460 3.77 15.53 -0.58
CA GLY A 460 3.30 15.12 -1.90
C GLY A 460 2.17 16.01 -2.40
N ALA A 461 1.44 16.65 -1.48
CA ALA A 461 0.39 17.60 -1.78
C ALA A 461 0.97 19.00 -2.06
N LEU A 462 1.97 19.42 -1.29
CA LEU A 462 2.74 20.64 -1.52
C LEU A 462 3.45 20.62 -2.88
N LEU A 463 4.20 19.55 -3.19
CA LEU A 463 4.90 19.40 -4.48
C LEU A 463 3.91 19.41 -5.67
N ALA A 464 2.73 18.80 -5.51
CA ALA A 464 1.72 18.80 -6.56
C ALA A 464 1.22 20.21 -6.90
N ARG A 465 1.29 21.19 -5.98
CA ARG A 465 0.81 22.56 -6.20
C ARG A 465 1.88 23.50 -6.78
N ALA A 466 3.10 23.03 -6.96
CA ALA A 466 4.18 23.83 -7.51
C ALA A 466 3.90 24.26 -8.96
N SER A 467 4.27 25.49 -9.30
CA SER A 467 4.22 25.99 -10.69
C SER A 467 5.34 25.40 -11.53
N LEU A 468 6.51 25.20 -10.91
CA LEU A 468 7.62 24.42 -11.44
C LEU A 468 8.06 23.42 -10.37
N LEU A 469 8.05 22.14 -10.71
CA LEU A 469 8.43 21.05 -9.82
C LEU A 469 9.77 20.47 -10.26
N VAL A 470 10.78 20.55 -9.40
CA VAL A 470 12.14 20.09 -9.68
C VAL A 470 12.51 18.94 -8.75
N GLY A 471 13.16 17.91 -9.28
CA GLY A 471 13.57 16.78 -8.47
C GLY A 471 14.12 15.59 -9.24
N VAL A 472 14.39 14.54 -8.47
CA VAL A 472 15.18 13.38 -8.91
C VAL A 472 14.35 12.40 -9.75
N GLU A 473 14.83 12.07 -10.95
CA GLU A 473 14.17 11.16 -11.90
C GLU A 473 13.85 9.78 -11.31
N TYR A 474 14.79 9.21 -10.56
CA TYR A 474 14.68 7.87 -10.00
C TYR A 474 13.70 7.77 -8.82
N SER A 475 13.27 8.89 -8.25
CA SER A 475 12.32 8.86 -7.15
C SER A 475 10.91 8.60 -7.66
N THR A 476 10.37 7.41 -7.35
CA THR A 476 8.97 7.08 -7.64
C THR A 476 8.00 8.09 -6.99
N TYR A 477 8.40 8.62 -5.82
CA TYR A 477 7.66 9.66 -5.11
C TYR A 477 7.61 10.96 -5.93
N PHE A 478 8.75 11.43 -6.44
CA PHE A 478 8.82 12.61 -7.30
C PHE A 478 7.95 12.43 -8.55
N ARG A 479 8.12 11.32 -9.28
CA ARG A 479 7.35 11.02 -10.50
C ARG A 479 5.83 11.04 -10.27
N THR A 480 5.40 10.63 -9.08
CA THR A 480 3.98 10.69 -8.69
C THR A 480 3.52 12.12 -8.46
N ALA A 481 4.34 12.92 -7.75
CA ALA A 481 4.07 14.35 -7.56
C ALA A 481 4.07 15.12 -8.89
N SER A 482 4.99 14.82 -9.81
CA SER A 482 5.06 15.40 -11.16
C SER A 482 3.77 15.22 -11.95
N LYS A 483 3.27 13.99 -12.01
CA LYS A 483 2.01 13.70 -12.69
C LYS A 483 0.83 14.48 -12.09
N ARG A 484 0.81 14.65 -10.76
CA ARG A 484 -0.20 15.46 -10.08
C ARG A 484 -0.03 16.93 -10.43
N ALA A 485 1.18 17.49 -10.34
CA ALA A 485 1.43 18.88 -10.69
C ALA A 485 0.96 19.21 -12.12
N GLU A 486 1.36 18.40 -13.09
CA GLU A 486 1.01 18.56 -14.50
C GLU A 486 -0.50 18.47 -14.73
N THR A 487 -1.15 17.42 -14.23
CA THR A 487 -2.56 17.16 -14.55
C THR A 487 -3.56 17.90 -13.67
N TRP A 488 -3.20 18.20 -12.42
CA TRP A 488 -4.11 18.80 -11.46
C TRP A 488 -3.99 20.31 -11.41
N TYR A 489 -2.78 20.84 -11.56
CA TYR A 489 -2.48 22.26 -11.37
C TYR A 489 -1.81 22.90 -12.58
N ARG A 490 -1.61 22.15 -13.68
CA ARG A 490 -0.91 22.61 -14.89
C ARG A 490 0.52 23.10 -14.60
N GLY A 491 1.13 22.53 -13.57
CA GLY A 491 2.53 22.78 -13.23
C GLY A 491 3.48 22.18 -14.26
N GLN A 492 4.69 22.72 -14.32
CA GLN A 492 5.78 22.17 -15.13
C GLN A 492 6.66 21.26 -14.27
N THR A 493 7.27 20.25 -14.88
CA THR A 493 8.21 19.35 -14.20
C THR A 493 9.59 19.43 -14.85
N LEU A 494 10.62 19.52 -14.02
CA LEU A 494 12.02 19.37 -14.42
C LEU A 494 12.64 18.20 -13.66
N PHE A 495 13.04 17.18 -14.42
CA PHE A 495 13.84 16.08 -13.89
C PHE A 495 15.31 16.49 -13.88
N VAL A 496 15.99 16.28 -12.75
CA VAL A 496 17.43 16.46 -12.66
C VAL A 496 18.10 15.25 -13.31
N THR A 497 18.79 15.49 -14.44
CA THR A 497 19.40 14.48 -15.33
C THR A 497 20.88 14.69 -15.54
#